data_AF-A0A2J6TDQ8-F1
#
_entry.id   AF-A0A2J6TDQ8-F1
#
_cell.length_a   1.000
_cell.length_b   1.000
_cell.length_c   1.000
_cell.angle_alpha   90.00
_cell.angle_beta   90.00
_cell.angle_gamma   90.00
#
_symmetry.space_group_name_H-M   'P 1'
#
loop_
_entity.id
_entity.type
_entity.pdbx_description
1 polymer ?
#
loop_
_entity_poly.entity_id
_entity_poly.type
_entity_poly.pdbx_seq_one_letter_code
_entity_poly.pdbx_strand_id
1 'polypeptide(L)'
;QKDAIYWRVSNTGGHWTKGSWKMGRRQRFVKLTNFPDAEFRLLKTTEGNWAVHKSTMSEQQQKFDVKFTGFIQCGDEECKEQEEYVHKAERENNEDANQCKLLCEVNGNSFSGRYYRLLKSNCLVLQQELFKEWHDDRLVPWLQFVPTGLSMDELPETTRHLLDDSEGKVVGASVADAGRCWSRRVLREVDATAAYYRIFLEHARLLDDDQD
;
A
#
# COMPACT_ATOMS: atom_id res chain seq x y z
N GLN A 1 -16.90 -9.31 -0.10
CA GLN A 1 -15.79 -8.51 0.45
C GLN A 1 -16.38 -7.22 1.06
N LYS A 2 -15.83 -6.76 2.17
CA LYS A 2 -16.15 -5.50 2.85
C LYS A 2 -15.67 -4.31 2.01
N ASP A 3 -16.46 -3.25 1.98
CA ASP A 3 -16.10 -1.96 1.38
C ASP A 3 -15.11 -1.21 2.27
N ALA A 4 -13.88 -1.73 2.34
CA ALA A 4 -12.81 -1.16 3.15
C ALA A 4 -11.44 -1.42 2.53
N ILE A 5 -10.50 -0.56 2.90
CA ILE A 5 -9.06 -0.77 2.83
C ILE A 5 -8.62 -1.60 4.00
N TYR A 6 -7.79 -2.59 3.72
CA TYR A 6 -7.16 -3.42 4.73
C TYR A 6 -5.63 -3.30 4.70
N TRP A 7 -5.03 -3.14 5.88
CA TRP A 7 -3.58 -3.19 6.05
C TRP A 7 -3.15 -3.56 7.48
N ARG A 8 -2.25 -4.54 7.58
CA ARG A 8 -1.69 -5.05 8.85
C ARG A 8 -0.23 -5.43 8.70
N VAL A 9 0.67 -4.74 9.40
CA VAL A 9 2.12 -5.02 9.39
C VAL A 9 2.76 -4.57 10.70
N SER A 10 4.04 -4.86 10.88
CA SER A 10 4.84 -4.16 11.89
C SER A 10 5.22 -2.74 11.43
N ASN A 11 5.58 -1.88 12.37
CA ASN A 11 6.03 -0.50 12.15
C ASN A 11 7.41 -0.35 11.46
N THR A 12 7.84 -1.26 10.58
CA THR A 12 9.15 -1.17 9.91
C THR A 12 9.25 0.02 8.95
N GLY A 13 10.45 0.28 8.42
CA GLY A 13 10.72 1.41 7.51
C GLY A 13 11.53 2.53 8.14
N GLY A 14 12.26 2.23 9.21
CA GLY A 14 13.14 3.15 9.92
C GLY A 14 13.63 2.53 11.23
N HIS A 15 14.50 3.28 11.92
CA HIS A 15 14.78 3.08 13.33
C HIS A 15 14.20 4.27 14.10
N TRP A 16 13.31 3.98 15.04
CA TRP A 16 12.42 4.95 15.66
C TRP A 16 12.95 5.40 17.01
N THR A 17 13.05 6.72 17.14
CA THR A 17 13.47 7.42 18.34
C THR A 17 12.37 8.35 18.82
N LYS A 18 12.49 8.85 20.06
CA LYS A 18 11.64 9.92 20.57
C LYS A 18 11.55 11.09 19.59
N GLY A 19 10.34 11.35 19.11
CA GLY A 19 10.04 12.43 18.18
C GLY A 19 10.13 12.09 16.68
N SER A 20 10.89 11.05 16.27
CA SER A 20 11.02 10.71 14.84
C SER A 20 9.89 9.82 14.33
N TRP A 21 9.38 8.92 15.18
CA TRP A 21 8.42 7.90 14.74
C TRP A 21 7.11 8.49 14.19
N LYS A 22 6.68 9.67 14.68
CA LYS A 22 5.47 10.36 14.21
C LYS A 22 5.57 10.81 12.75
N MET A 23 6.78 10.94 12.22
CA MET A 23 7.05 11.31 10.83
C MET A 23 7.24 10.10 9.91
N GLY A 24 7.37 8.89 10.49
CA GLY A 24 7.51 7.65 9.73
C GLY A 24 6.32 7.43 8.79
N ARG A 25 6.59 6.93 7.58
CA ARG A 25 5.57 6.79 6.52
C ARG A 25 4.40 5.90 6.95
N ARG A 26 4.71 4.73 7.51
CA ARG A 26 3.73 3.78 8.01
C ARG A 26 2.94 4.35 9.19
N GLN A 27 3.60 5.14 10.05
CA GLN A 27 2.99 5.80 11.20
C GLN A 27 2.05 6.92 10.75
N ARG A 28 2.44 7.72 9.75
CA ARG A 28 1.57 8.72 9.13
C ARG A 28 0.35 8.08 8.47
N PHE A 29 0.51 6.93 7.83
CA PHE A 29 -0.62 6.17 7.27
C PHE A 29 -1.61 5.74 8.37
N VAL A 30 -1.13 5.05 9.41
CA VAL A 30 -1.97 4.62 10.54
C VAL A 30 -2.60 5.84 11.23
N LYS A 31 -1.86 6.93 11.41
CA LYS A 31 -2.37 8.17 12.02
C LYS A 31 -3.47 8.80 11.16
N LEU A 32 -3.30 8.89 9.84
CA LEU A 32 -4.32 9.43 8.95
C LEU A 32 -5.64 8.68 9.08
N THR A 33 -5.59 7.35 9.21
CA THR A 33 -6.77 6.49 9.16
C THR A 33 -7.41 6.15 10.50
N ASN A 34 -6.76 6.41 11.63
CA ASN A 34 -7.27 6.04 12.96
C ASN A 34 -7.66 7.24 13.82
N PHE A 35 -7.45 8.47 13.35
CA PHE A 35 -7.78 9.69 14.10
C PHE A 35 -8.98 10.39 13.45
N PRO A 36 -10.16 10.43 14.11
CA PRO A 36 -11.40 10.94 13.53
C PRO A 36 -11.33 12.39 13.01
N ASP A 37 -10.49 13.22 13.63
CA ASP A 37 -10.32 14.63 13.31
C ASP A 37 -9.31 14.90 12.19
N ALA A 38 -8.71 13.86 11.60
CA ALA A 38 -7.78 14.04 10.49
C ALA A 38 -8.53 14.63 9.28
N GLU A 39 -8.16 15.84 8.89
CA GLU A 39 -8.80 16.59 7.80
C GLU A 39 -8.27 16.19 6.42
N PHE A 40 -9.16 16.14 5.44
CA PHE A 40 -8.83 15.97 4.02
C PHE A 40 -9.89 16.64 3.14
N ARG A 41 -9.72 16.53 1.81
CA ARG A 41 -10.64 17.08 0.82
C ARG A 41 -11.26 15.95 0.03
N LEU A 42 -12.57 16.01 -0.16
CA LEU A 42 -13.33 15.07 -0.98
C LEU A 42 -14.07 15.81 -2.09
N LEU A 43 -14.35 15.09 -3.17
CA LEU A 43 -15.28 15.53 -4.21
C LEU A 43 -16.71 15.13 -3.85
N LYS A 44 -17.64 16.03 -4.15
CA LYS A 44 -19.08 15.78 -4.06
C LYS A 44 -19.78 16.40 -5.27
N THR A 45 -20.77 15.70 -5.79
CA THR A 45 -21.63 16.25 -6.84
C THR A 45 -22.80 16.99 -6.20
N THR A 46 -22.97 18.27 -6.57
CA THR A 46 -24.12 19.09 -6.21
C THR A 46 -24.75 19.58 -7.52
N GLU A 47 -26.00 19.21 -7.79
CA GLU A 47 -26.73 19.62 -9.01
C GLU A 47 -25.99 19.30 -10.32
N GLY A 48 -25.28 18.16 -10.36
CA GLY A 48 -24.51 17.71 -11.53
C GLY A 48 -23.13 18.34 -11.68
N ASN A 49 -22.75 19.29 -10.81
CA ASN A 49 -21.42 19.89 -10.80
C ASN A 49 -20.56 19.28 -9.68
N TRP A 50 -19.28 19.04 -10.00
CA TRP A 50 -18.30 18.58 -9.02
C TRP A 50 -17.77 19.76 -8.20
N ALA A 51 -17.81 19.63 -6.88
CA ALA A 51 -17.22 20.58 -5.95
C ALA A 51 -16.34 19.87 -4.93
N VAL A 52 -15.22 20.51 -4.59
CA VAL A 52 -14.34 20.07 -3.50
C VAL A 52 -14.90 20.58 -2.18
N HIS A 53 -14.97 19.72 -1.17
CA HIS A 53 -15.32 20.10 0.20
C HIS A 53 -14.33 19.53 1.20
N LYS A 54 -14.25 20.17 2.37
CA LYS A 54 -13.49 19.65 3.51
C LYS A 54 -14.30 18.56 4.21
N SER A 55 -13.61 17.50 4.61
CA SER A 55 -14.17 16.36 5.36
C SER A 55 -13.12 15.90 6.38
N THR A 56 -13.50 14.98 7.26
CA THR A 56 -12.61 14.37 8.25
C THR A 56 -12.74 12.85 8.26
N MET A 57 -11.76 12.16 8.83
CA MET A 57 -11.72 10.69 8.83
C MET A 57 -12.93 10.06 9.51
N SER A 58 -13.60 10.76 10.43
CA SER A 58 -14.85 10.30 11.04
C SER A 58 -15.94 9.93 10.02
N GLU A 59 -16.00 10.58 8.85
CA GLU A 59 -16.99 10.29 7.80
C GLU A 59 -16.68 9.00 7.01
N GLN A 60 -15.43 8.54 7.03
CA GLN A 60 -14.96 7.38 6.27
C GLN A 60 -14.33 6.28 7.13
N GLN A 61 -14.33 6.42 8.47
CA GLN A 61 -13.61 5.53 9.40
C GLN A 61 -13.87 4.04 9.16
N GLN A 62 -15.12 3.68 8.82
CA GLN A 62 -15.55 2.31 8.51
C GLN A 62 -14.90 1.71 7.25
N LYS A 63 -14.35 2.55 6.37
CA LYS A 63 -13.66 2.14 5.14
C LYS A 63 -12.17 1.91 5.36
N PHE A 64 -11.64 2.12 6.56
CA PHE A 64 -10.23 1.95 6.85
C PHE A 64 -10.01 0.97 7.99
N ASP A 65 -9.49 -0.19 7.65
CA ASP A 65 -9.00 -1.16 8.61
C ASP A 65 -7.46 -1.27 8.53
N VAL A 66 -6.78 -0.30 9.13
CA VAL A 66 -5.33 -0.08 8.99
C VAL A 66 -4.70 -0.02 10.37
N LYS A 67 -3.90 -1.02 10.75
CA LYS A 67 -3.31 -1.11 12.10
C LYS A 67 -1.93 -1.77 12.09
N PHE A 68 -1.14 -1.48 13.13
CA PHE A 68 0.09 -2.21 13.37
C PHE A 68 -0.16 -3.52 14.11
N THR A 69 0.55 -4.58 13.74
CA THR A 69 0.55 -5.89 14.41
C THR A 69 1.78 -6.09 15.29
N GLY A 70 2.74 -5.17 15.24
CA GLY A 70 3.99 -5.25 15.99
C GLY A 70 4.77 -3.95 15.95
N PHE A 71 5.43 -3.66 17.07
CA PHE A 71 6.32 -2.51 17.23
C PHE A 71 7.73 -3.04 17.39
N ILE A 72 8.57 -2.77 16.41
CA ILE A 72 9.96 -3.19 16.29
C ILE A 72 10.80 -2.04 15.75
N GLN A 73 12.12 -2.17 15.82
CA GLN A 73 13.07 -1.13 15.39
C GLN A 73 12.88 0.20 16.15
N CYS A 74 12.46 0.13 17.41
CA CYS A 74 12.42 1.23 18.39
C CYS A 74 13.11 0.77 19.68
N GLY A 75 13.45 1.72 20.55
CA GLY A 75 13.66 1.44 21.96
C GLY A 75 12.34 1.04 22.65
N ASP A 76 12.43 0.45 23.85
CA ASP A 76 11.26 -0.04 24.59
C ASP A 76 10.24 1.09 24.87
N GLU A 77 10.74 2.27 25.23
CA GLU A 77 9.89 3.45 25.47
C GLU A 77 9.16 3.90 24.21
N GLU A 78 9.85 4.01 23.07
CA GLU A 78 9.24 4.44 21.80
C GLU A 78 8.30 3.40 21.20
N CYS A 79 8.59 2.11 21.37
CA CYS A 79 7.69 1.05 20.94
C CYS A 79 6.40 1.10 21.77
N LYS A 80 6.51 1.30 23.09
CA LYS A 80 5.37 1.44 23.98
C LYS A 80 4.56 2.71 23.68
N GLU A 81 5.21 3.85 23.44
CA GLU A 81 4.52 5.10 23.05
C GLU A 81 3.72 4.91 21.76
N GLN A 82 4.28 4.23 20.76
CA GLN A 82 3.57 3.93 19.51
C GLN A 82 2.39 2.99 19.74
N GLU A 83 2.57 1.94 20.53
CA GLU A 83 1.52 0.97 20.86
C GLU A 83 0.34 1.61 21.58
N GLU A 84 0.60 2.48 22.55
CA GLU A 84 -0.42 3.24 23.27
C GLU A 84 -1.11 4.27 22.36
N TYR A 85 -0.39 4.87 21.40
CA TYR A 85 -0.92 5.92 20.52
C TYR A 85 -1.88 5.41 19.44
N VAL A 86 -1.63 4.25 18.83
CA VAL A 86 -2.46 3.74 17.71
C VAL A 86 -3.15 2.42 17.95
N HIS A 87 -2.93 1.80 19.11
CA HIS A 87 -3.37 0.46 19.49
C HIS A 87 -2.85 -0.66 18.58
N LYS A 88 -2.34 -1.73 19.19
CA LYS A 88 -1.90 -2.93 18.49
C LYS A 88 -3.07 -3.79 18.06
N ALA A 89 -3.01 -4.30 16.83
CA ALA A 89 -3.89 -5.36 16.37
C ALA A 89 -3.22 -6.73 16.53
N GLU A 90 -4.04 -7.78 16.62
CA GLU A 90 -3.54 -9.16 16.56
C GLU A 90 -2.89 -9.45 15.20
N ARG A 91 -1.97 -10.41 15.19
CA ARG A 91 -1.39 -10.92 13.94
C ARG A 91 -2.47 -11.70 13.19
N GLU A 92 -2.69 -11.30 11.95
CA GLU A 92 -3.66 -11.93 11.06
C GLU A 92 -3.15 -13.22 10.43
N ASN A 93 -4.09 -14.04 9.97
CA ASN A 93 -3.80 -15.04 8.94
C ASN A 93 -3.90 -14.39 7.55
N ASN A 94 -3.43 -15.07 6.50
CA ASN A 94 -3.42 -14.48 5.16
C ASN A 94 -4.82 -14.29 4.54
N GLU A 95 -5.86 -14.88 5.12
CA GLU A 95 -7.22 -14.89 4.59
C GLU A 95 -8.02 -13.66 5.04
N ASP A 96 -7.68 -13.07 6.19
CA ASP A 96 -8.34 -11.88 6.74
C ASP A 96 -8.31 -10.70 5.75
N ALA A 97 -7.14 -10.47 5.12
CA ALA A 97 -6.99 -9.45 4.08
C ALA A 97 -7.95 -9.67 2.90
N ASN A 98 -8.18 -10.91 2.47
CA ASN A 98 -9.04 -11.23 1.32
C ASN A 98 -10.52 -10.91 1.57
N GLN A 99 -10.91 -10.61 2.80
CA GLN A 99 -12.27 -10.20 3.13
C GLN A 99 -12.57 -8.76 2.71
N CYS A 100 -11.57 -7.93 2.42
CA CYS A 100 -11.76 -6.54 2.02
C CYS A 100 -11.59 -6.37 0.50
N LYS A 101 -12.21 -5.33 -0.08
CA LYS A 101 -12.08 -5.05 -1.51
C LYS A 101 -10.73 -4.42 -1.87
N LEU A 102 -10.20 -3.57 -0.99
CA LEU A 102 -8.97 -2.82 -1.21
C LEU A 102 -7.87 -3.28 -0.26
N LEU A 103 -6.66 -3.48 -0.76
CA LEU A 103 -5.48 -3.84 0.02
C LEU A 103 -4.41 -2.77 -0.18
N CYS A 104 -3.92 -2.17 0.89
CA CYS A 104 -2.76 -1.29 0.78
C CYS A 104 -1.45 -2.08 0.85
N GLU A 105 -0.42 -1.61 0.16
CA GLU A 105 0.97 -2.04 0.31
C GLU A 105 1.82 -0.78 0.52
N VAL A 106 2.60 -0.76 1.58
CA VAL A 106 3.45 0.37 1.95
C VAL A 106 4.81 -0.20 2.30
N ASN A 107 5.84 0.17 1.53
CA ASN A 107 7.18 -0.37 1.76
C ASN A 107 7.66 -0.17 3.21
N GLY A 108 8.47 -1.12 3.67
CA GLY A 108 9.09 -1.10 5.00
C GLY A 108 10.53 -0.63 4.89
N ASN A 109 11.46 -1.39 5.46
CA ASN A 109 12.90 -1.14 5.29
C ASN A 109 13.37 -1.31 3.84
N SER A 110 12.61 -2.07 3.06
CA SER A 110 12.83 -2.34 1.64
C SER A 110 11.48 -2.74 1.02
N PHE A 111 11.52 -3.45 -0.11
CA PHE A 111 10.38 -4.07 -0.75
C PHE A 111 9.64 -5.06 0.17
N SER A 112 8.38 -5.33 -0.17
CA SER A 112 7.50 -6.22 0.58
C SER A 112 7.21 -7.47 -0.25
N GLY A 113 7.73 -8.63 0.17
CA GLY A 113 7.43 -9.91 -0.50
C GLY A 113 5.94 -10.27 -0.50
N ARG A 114 5.14 -9.62 0.37
CA ARG A 114 3.68 -9.74 0.39
C ARG A 114 3.05 -9.16 -0.88
N TYR A 115 3.65 -8.17 -1.53
CA TYR A 115 3.07 -7.48 -2.68
C TYR A 115 2.62 -8.45 -3.78
N TYR A 116 3.45 -9.45 -4.11
CA TYR A 116 3.11 -10.49 -5.09
C TYR A 116 1.89 -11.33 -4.69
N ARG A 117 1.72 -11.60 -3.40
CA ARG A 117 0.54 -12.32 -2.89
C ARG A 117 -0.70 -11.46 -2.97
N LEU A 118 -0.61 -10.17 -2.62
CA LEU A 118 -1.75 -9.25 -2.70
C LEU A 118 -2.24 -9.10 -4.13
N LEU A 119 -1.32 -8.92 -5.10
CA LEU A 119 -1.69 -8.87 -6.52
C LEU A 119 -2.37 -10.15 -7.01
N LYS A 120 -2.01 -11.32 -6.48
CA LYS A 120 -2.62 -12.62 -6.85
C LYS A 120 -3.99 -12.86 -6.20
N SER A 121 -4.43 -11.98 -5.29
CA SER A 121 -5.74 -12.02 -4.64
C SER A 121 -6.87 -11.55 -5.56
N ASN A 122 -8.11 -11.52 -5.05
CA ASN A 122 -9.27 -10.91 -5.71
C ASN A 122 -9.54 -9.47 -5.24
N CYS A 123 -8.53 -8.81 -4.69
CA CYS A 123 -8.63 -7.47 -4.15
C CYS A 123 -7.86 -6.48 -5.03
N LEU A 124 -8.31 -5.23 -5.04
CA LEU A 124 -7.56 -4.16 -5.67
C LEU A 124 -6.40 -3.74 -4.76
N VAL A 125 -5.18 -3.73 -5.30
CA VAL A 125 -4.00 -3.32 -4.54
C VAL A 125 -3.74 -1.82 -4.77
N LEU A 126 -3.65 -1.07 -3.66
CA LEU A 126 -3.14 0.28 -3.60
C LEU A 126 -1.69 0.24 -3.15
N GLN A 127 -0.76 0.83 -3.89
CA GLN A 127 0.67 0.69 -3.65
C GLN A 127 1.31 2.05 -3.36
N GLN A 128 2.04 2.15 -2.25
CA GLN A 128 2.97 3.24 -1.96
C GLN A 128 4.41 2.73 -2.05
N GLU A 129 5.04 3.00 -3.19
CA GLU A 129 6.40 2.58 -3.50
C GLU A 129 7.43 3.66 -3.12
N LEU A 130 8.62 3.21 -2.69
CA LEU A 130 9.81 4.05 -2.48
C LEU A 130 11.06 3.44 -3.14
N PHE A 131 11.12 2.13 -3.23
CA PHE A 131 12.28 1.40 -3.75
C PHE A 131 12.00 0.89 -5.15
N LYS A 132 13.02 0.94 -6.01
CA LYS A 132 12.98 0.26 -7.30
C LYS A 132 13.04 -1.25 -7.09
N GLU A 133 12.15 -1.98 -7.75
CA GLU A 133 12.13 -3.43 -7.73
C GLU A 133 12.36 -4.01 -9.13
N TRP A 134 12.72 -5.29 -9.21
CA TRP A 134 13.05 -5.96 -10.46
C TRP A 134 11.89 -6.06 -11.45
N HIS A 135 10.66 -5.80 -10.98
CA HIS A 135 9.40 -5.97 -11.71
C HIS A 135 8.70 -4.65 -12.05
N ASP A 136 9.30 -3.50 -11.74
CA ASP A 136 8.68 -2.18 -11.96
C ASP A 136 8.30 -1.93 -13.43
N ASP A 137 9.04 -2.52 -14.37
CA ASP A 137 8.79 -2.42 -15.81
C ASP A 137 7.67 -3.37 -16.30
N ARG A 138 7.17 -4.23 -15.42
CA ARG A 138 6.13 -5.22 -15.72
C ARG A 138 4.75 -4.79 -15.24
N LEU A 139 4.64 -3.82 -14.34
CA LEU A 139 3.36 -3.38 -13.76
C LEU A 139 3.09 -1.93 -14.11
N VAL A 140 1.87 -1.63 -14.52
CA VAL A 140 1.46 -0.28 -14.95
C VAL A 140 0.45 0.30 -13.96
N PRO A 141 0.72 1.49 -13.40
CA PRO A 141 -0.23 2.17 -12.53
C PRO A 141 -1.58 2.38 -13.22
N TRP A 142 -2.66 2.25 -12.46
CA TRP A 142 -4.07 2.29 -12.91
C TRP A 142 -4.50 1.19 -13.87
N LEU A 143 -3.61 0.29 -14.28
CA LEU A 143 -3.96 -0.89 -15.06
C LEU A 143 -3.94 -2.16 -14.19
N GLN A 144 -2.93 -2.37 -13.36
CA GLN A 144 -2.82 -3.54 -12.47
C GLN A 144 -2.91 -3.22 -10.98
N PHE A 145 -2.68 -1.96 -10.61
CA PHE A 145 -2.72 -1.49 -9.23
C PHE A 145 -3.02 0.01 -9.22
N VAL A 146 -3.40 0.55 -8.06
CA VAL A 146 -3.60 2.00 -7.88
C VAL A 146 -2.38 2.59 -7.15
N PRO A 147 -1.65 3.53 -7.74
CA PRO A 147 -0.53 4.18 -7.05
C PRO A 147 -1.05 5.12 -5.95
N THR A 148 -0.32 5.21 -4.85
CA THR A 148 -0.55 6.18 -3.78
C THR A 148 0.73 6.97 -3.52
N GLY A 149 0.58 8.27 -3.36
CA GLY A 149 1.65 9.21 -3.07
C GLY A 149 2.23 9.02 -1.67
N LEU A 150 3.42 9.59 -1.45
CA LEU A 150 4.12 9.50 -0.17
C LEU A 150 3.44 10.29 0.96
N SER A 151 2.59 11.27 0.63
CA SER A 151 1.76 11.97 1.62
C SER A 151 0.47 11.23 1.94
N MET A 152 -0.06 10.45 1.00
CA MET A 152 -1.38 9.81 1.05
C MET A 152 -2.55 10.80 1.16
N ASP A 153 -2.37 12.06 0.76
CA ASP A 153 -3.43 13.08 0.84
C ASP A 153 -4.62 12.74 -0.06
N GLU A 154 -4.37 12.03 -1.16
CA GLU A 154 -5.36 11.56 -2.13
C GLU A 154 -6.08 10.27 -1.70
N LEU A 155 -5.58 9.58 -0.68
CA LEU A 155 -6.09 8.27 -0.28
C LEU A 155 -7.57 8.30 0.12
N PRO A 156 -8.08 9.27 0.91
CA PRO A 156 -9.50 9.35 1.26
C PRO A 156 -10.42 9.53 0.04
N GLU A 157 -10.03 10.38 -0.92
CA GLU A 157 -10.80 10.61 -2.14
C GLU A 157 -10.74 9.40 -3.09
N THR A 158 -9.56 8.79 -3.23
CA THR A 158 -9.40 7.56 -4.02
C THR A 158 -10.26 6.43 -3.44
N THR A 159 -10.30 6.32 -2.12
CA THR A 159 -11.14 5.33 -1.41
C THR A 159 -12.63 5.61 -1.64
N ARG A 160 -13.06 6.87 -1.52
CA ARG A 160 -14.43 7.31 -1.83
C ARG A 160 -14.81 6.90 -3.24
N HIS A 161 -13.99 7.25 -4.23
CA HIS A 161 -14.25 6.96 -5.63
C HIS A 161 -14.37 5.44 -5.88
N LEU A 162 -13.40 4.66 -5.43
CA LEU A 162 -13.37 3.21 -5.69
C LEU A 162 -14.46 2.41 -4.95
N LEU A 163 -14.96 2.91 -3.80
CA LEU A 163 -15.94 2.20 -2.97
C LEU A 163 -17.36 2.75 -3.01
N ASP A 164 -17.57 4.02 -3.38
CA ASP A 164 -18.90 4.64 -3.40
C ASP A 164 -19.40 4.87 -4.83
N ASP A 165 -18.55 5.41 -5.71
CA ASP A 165 -18.95 5.81 -7.07
C ASP A 165 -19.20 4.58 -7.94
N SER A 166 -20.26 4.61 -8.75
CA SER A 166 -20.60 3.52 -9.67
C SER A 166 -19.49 3.27 -10.70
N GLU A 167 -18.93 4.34 -11.26
CA GLU A 167 -17.80 4.27 -12.19
C GLU A 167 -16.54 3.74 -11.49
N GLY A 168 -16.19 4.30 -10.33
CA GLY A 168 -15.00 3.90 -9.58
C GLY A 168 -15.03 2.44 -9.13
N LYS A 169 -16.22 1.89 -8.81
CA LYS A 169 -16.40 0.45 -8.54
C LYS A 169 -16.09 -0.42 -9.76
N VAL A 170 -16.53 0.00 -10.95
CA VAL A 170 -16.27 -0.74 -12.20
C VAL A 170 -14.78 -0.68 -12.54
N VAL A 171 -14.18 0.51 -12.46
CA VAL A 171 -12.74 0.70 -12.66
C VAL A 171 -11.96 -0.16 -11.65
N GLY A 172 -12.29 -0.08 -10.37
CA GLY A 172 -11.59 -0.82 -9.33
C GLY A 172 -11.65 -2.33 -9.50
N ALA A 173 -12.81 -2.87 -9.91
CA ALA A 173 -12.94 -4.29 -10.23
C ALA A 173 -12.10 -4.69 -11.46
N SER A 174 -12.08 -3.86 -12.51
CA SER A 174 -11.28 -4.09 -13.70
C SER A 174 -9.78 -4.09 -13.40
N VAL A 175 -9.30 -3.14 -12.59
CA VAL A 175 -7.89 -3.05 -12.21
C VAL A 175 -7.49 -4.22 -11.31
N ALA A 176 -8.36 -4.63 -10.37
CA ALA A 176 -8.11 -5.80 -9.52
C ALA A 176 -7.95 -7.08 -10.35
N ASP A 177 -8.86 -7.32 -11.30
CA ASP A 177 -8.80 -8.50 -12.16
C ASP A 177 -7.57 -8.48 -13.08
N ALA A 178 -7.26 -7.32 -13.67
CA ALA A 178 -6.06 -7.14 -14.48
C ALA A 178 -4.79 -7.39 -13.67
N GLY A 179 -4.68 -6.86 -12.44
CA GLY A 179 -3.56 -7.10 -11.54
C GLY A 179 -3.39 -8.58 -11.18
N ARG A 180 -4.51 -9.27 -10.90
CA ARG A 180 -4.53 -10.71 -10.64
C ARG A 180 -4.10 -11.54 -11.82
N CYS A 181 -4.69 -11.30 -12.97
CA CYS A 181 -4.42 -12.06 -14.19
C CYS A 181 -2.99 -11.83 -14.68
N TRP A 182 -2.52 -10.58 -14.64
CA TRP A 182 -1.19 -10.21 -15.13
C TRP A 182 -0.08 -10.67 -14.20
N SER A 183 -0.22 -10.49 -12.88
CA SER A 183 0.81 -10.93 -11.91
C SER A 183 1.11 -12.43 -11.98
N ARG A 184 0.10 -13.26 -12.31
CA ARG A 184 0.27 -14.70 -12.52
C ARG A 184 1.10 -15.05 -13.76
N ARG A 185 1.25 -14.12 -14.70
CA ARG A 185 1.96 -14.31 -15.96
C ARG A 185 3.37 -13.74 -15.94
N VAL A 186 3.60 -12.66 -15.19
CA VAL A 186 4.87 -11.90 -15.24
C VAL A 186 5.63 -11.82 -13.93
N LEU A 187 5.02 -12.23 -12.81
CA LEU A 187 5.63 -12.23 -11.47
C LEU A 187 5.77 -13.66 -10.90
N ARG A 188 6.14 -14.62 -11.75
CA ARG A 188 6.44 -16.00 -11.33
C ARG A 188 7.90 -16.07 -10.90
N GLU A 189 8.23 -17.13 -10.15
CA GLU A 189 9.62 -17.38 -9.74
C GLU A 189 10.56 -17.45 -10.94
N VAL A 190 10.16 -18.11 -12.04
CA VAL A 190 10.94 -18.16 -13.28
C VAL A 190 11.20 -16.78 -13.89
N ASP A 191 10.26 -15.83 -13.76
CA ASP A 191 10.41 -14.47 -14.29
C ASP A 191 11.44 -13.68 -13.46
N ALA A 192 11.40 -13.85 -12.13
CA ALA A 192 12.37 -13.26 -11.21
C ALA A 192 13.77 -13.86 -11.43
N THR A 193 13.88 -15.19 -11.54
CA THR A 193 15.14 -15.88 -11.85
C THR A 193 15.74 -15.38 -13.16
N ALA A 194 14.93 -15.26 -14.22
CA ALA A 194 15.39 -14.71 -15.50
C ALA A 194 15.88 -13.26 -15.38
N ALA A 195 15.18 -12.42 -14.60
CA ALA A 195 15.58 -11.04 -14.36
C ALA A 195 16.95 -10.95 -13.65
N TYR A 196 17.11 -11.68 -12.55
CA TYR A 196 18.37 -11.71 -11.81
C TYR A 196 19.51 -12.34 -12.61
N TYR A 197 19.25 -13.41 -13.35
CA TYR A 197 20.25 -14.04 -14.21
C TYR A 197 20.77 -13.07 -15.28
N ARG A 198 19.88 -12.31 -15.92
CA ARG A 198 20.27 -11.26 -16.86
C ARG A 198 21.13 -10.18 -16.21
N ILE A 199 20.78 -9.73 -15.00
CA ILE A 199 21.60 -8.78 -14.24
C ILE A 199 23.02 -9.32 -14.02
N PHE A 200 23.14 -10.59 -13.62
CA PHE A 200 24.46 -11.19 -13.41
C PHE A 200 25.27 -11.34 -14.70
N LEU A 201 24.62 -11.69 -15.83
CA LEU A 201 25.30 -11.75 -17.13
C LEU A 201 25.81 -10.38 -17.59
N GLU A 202 24.98 -9.33 -17.51
CA GLU A 202 25.40 -7.98 -17.88
C GLU A 202 26.48 -7.44 -16.94
N HIS A 203 26.38 -7.74 -15.64
CA HIS A 203 27.41 -7.37 -14.68
C HIS A 203 28.73 -8.09 -14.96
N ALA A 204 28.71 -9.39 -15.28
CA ALA A 204 29.91 -10.13 -15.68
C ALA A 204 30.54 -9.55 -16.94
N ARG A 205 29.73 -9.19 -17.95
CA ARG A 205 30.22 -8.54 -19.19
C ARG A 205 30.90 -7.19 -18.94
N LEU A 206 30.44 -6.44 -17.93
CA LEU A 206 31.05 -5.15 -17.55
C LEU A 206 32.37 -5.31 -16.79
N LEU A 207 32.57 -6.44 -16.11
CA LEU A 207 33.79 -6.76 -15.37
C LEU A 207 34.82 -7.51 -16.20
N ASP A 208 34.46 -7.92 -17.41
CA ASP A 208 35.36 -8.59 -18.34
C ASP A 208 36.29 -7.54 -18.95
N ASP A 209 37.51 -7.46 -18.41
CA ASP A 209 38.57 -6.53 -18.83
C ASP A 209 39.14 -6.89 -20.22
N ASP A 210 38.87 -8.10 -20.75
CA ASP A 210 39.32 -8.57 -22.07
C ASP A 210 38.42 -8.06 -23.22
N GLN A 211 37.85 -6.86 -23.10
CA GLN A 211 37.25 -6.14 -24.24
C GLN A 211 38.28 -5.24 -24.94
N ASP A 212 39.31 -5.86 -25.52
CA ASP A 212 40.14 -5.28 -26.60
C ASP A 212 39.68 -5.82 -27.98
#